data_AF-A0A7C6YZD8-F1
#
_entry.id   AF-A0A7C6YZD8-F1
#
_cell.length_a   1.000
_cell.length_b   1.000
_cell.length_c   1.000
_cell.angle_alpha   90.00
_cell.angle_beta   90.00
_cell.angle_gamma   90.00
#
_symmetry.space_group_name_H-M   'P 1'
#
loop_
_entity.id
_entity.type
_entity.pdbx_description
1 polymer ?
#
loop_
_entity_poly.entity_id
_entity_poly.type
_entity_poly.pdbx_seq_one_letter_code
_entity_poly.pdbx_strand_id
1 'polypeptide(L)'
;MKKYKIISFLLVAIFCMNIALPGITAFAVEGSSTEGSNIIYISSAEDLISLAKKCSLDIWSRGKTVILMNSIDLSGIEFTSIPTFGGIFDGQGYTISGLSLTGYGSPQGLFCYIQEGALIKKLTVKGIVTPVGTKSIVGGVAGNNSGTIQNCIFNGVIRGDEYIGGIAGINQAKGLISNCSVQGIAYGEHNVGGIAGENFGTILLSTNKASINTTVEESTFNLEDISNINIEKLSSFSTADIVNISDIGGIAGFSSGIIQSCSNSGT
;
A
#
# COMPACT_ATOMS: atom_id res chain seq x y z
N MET A 1 24.68 -41.38 40.37
CA MET A 1 24.31 -40.09 39.73
C MET A 1 25.47 -39.07 39.63
N LYS A 2 26.73 -39.47 39.37
CA LYS A 2 27.86 -38.53 39.14
C LYS A 2 28.67 -38.75 37.85
N LYS A 3 28.46 -39.85 37.11
CA LYS A 3 29.21 -40.14 35.86
C LYS A 3 28.59 -39.58 34.56
N TYR A 4 27.33 -39.13 34.58
CA TYR A 4 26.65 -38.58 33.38
C TYR A 4 26.75 -37.05 33.22
N LYS A 5 27.18 -36.31 34.26
CA LYS A 5 27.33 -34.84 34.18
C LYS A 5 28.63 -34.37 33.53
N ILE A 6 29.68 -35.21 33.50
CA ILE A 6 30.99 -34.84 32.93
C ILE A 6 31.01 -35.09 31.40
N ILE A 7 30.30 -36.12 30.92
CA ILE A 7 30.17 -36.41 29.48
C ILE A 7 29.32 -35.32 28.78
N SER A 8 28.33 -34.76 29.47
CA SER A 8 27.50 -33.66 28.96
C SER A 8 28.25 -32.33 28.82
N PHE A 9 29.36 -32.12 29.54
CA PHE A 9 30.16 -30.89 29.43
C PHE A 9 31.26 -31.01 28.36
N LEU A 10 31.78 -32.21 28.12
CA LEU A 10 32.76 -32.47 27.05
C LEU A 10 32.15 -32.42 25.64
N LEU A 11 30.86 -32.76 25.49
CA LEU A 11 30.14 -32.66 24.21
C LEU A 11 29.73 -31.23 23.83
N VAL A 12 29.63 -30.32 24.81
CA VAL A 12 29.25 -28.91 24.57
C VAL A 12 30.47 -28.04 24.23
N ALA A 13 31.67 -28.39 24.71
CA ALA A 13 32.89 -27.64 24.39
C ALA A 13 33.46 -27.97 23.00
N ILE A 14 33.19 -29.16 22.45
CA ILE A 14 33.66 -29.58 21.11
C ILE A 14 32.74 -29.04 19.99
N PHE A 15 31.51 -28.64 20.31
CA PHE A 15 30.59 -28.02 19.35
C PHE A 15 30.75 -26.49 19.22
N CYS A 16 31.60 -25.86 20.04
CA CYS A 16 31.83 -24.41 20.02
C CYS A 16 33.18 -23.97 19.44
N MET A 17 33.95 -24.87 18.78
CA MET A 17 35.28 -24.53 18.27
C MET A 17 35.58 -24.94 16.82
N ASN A 18 34.60 -25.40 16.05
CA ASN A 18 34.75 -25.68 14.62
C ASN A 18 33.46 -25.41 13.86
N ILE A 19 33.32 -24.19 13.32
CA ILE A 19 33.16 -23.91 11.88
C ILE A 19 33.60 -22.45 11.72
N ALA A 20 34.91 -22.26 11.55
CA ALA A 20 35.41 -21.16 10.76
C ALA A 20 35.10 -21.46 9.28
N LEU A 21 34.81 -20.41 8.52
CA LEU A 21 34.30 -20.42 7.13
C LEU A 21 34.98 -21.40 6.16
N PRO A 22 34.22 -21.88 5.18
CA PRO A 22 34.63 -21.86 3.78
C PRO A 22 33.79 -20.86 2.98
N GLY A 23 34.46 -20.10 2.11
CA GLY A 23 33.96 -18.90 1.46
C GLY A 23 32.65 -19.05 0.71
N ILE A 24 31.74 -18.10 0.96
CA ILE A 24 30.67 -17.78 0.03
C ILE A 24 31.35 -17.04 -1.13
N THR A 25 31.40 -17.69 -2.29
CA THR A 25 31.67 -17.01 -3.55
C THR A 25 30.62 -15.94 -3.73
N ALA A 26 30.98 -14.70 -3.46
CA ALA A 26 30.21 -13.54 -3.88
C ALA A 26 30.18 -13.57 -5.41
N PHE A 27 29.00 -13.82 -5.99
CA PHE A 27 28.74 -13.35 -7.34
C PHE A 27 28.74 -11.83 -7.27
N ALA A 28 29.86 -11.23 -7.66
CA ALA A 28 29.93 -9.81 -7.93
C ALA A 28 29.00 -9.53 -9.12
N VAL A 29 27.82 -9.01 -8.83
CA VAL A 29 27.09 -8.22 -9.82
C VAL A 29 27.86 -6.92 -9.92
N GLU A 30 28.57 -6.73 -11.04
CA GLU A 30 29.12 -5.45 -11.42
C GLU A 30 27.98 -4.45 -11.58
N GLY A 31 27.77 -3.67 -10.54
CA GLY A 31 26.89 -2.51 -10.52
C GLY A 31 27.58 -1.44 -9.70
N SER A 32 28.20 -0.49 -10.39
CA SER A 32 28.82 0.71 -9.82
C SER A 32 27.89 1.37 -8.81
N SER A 33 28.13 1.17 -7.52
CA SER A 33 27.49 1.94 -6.46
C SER A 33 28.31 3.21 -6.25
N THR A 34 27.83 4.31 -6.83
CA THR A 34 28.19 5.65 -6.37
C THR A 34 27.99 5.72 -4.86
N GLU A 35 29.04 6.10 -4.12
CA GLU A 35 29.06 6.28 -2.68
C GLU A 35 28.07 7.38 -2.24
N GLY A 36 26.81 7.00 -2.14
CA GLY A 36 25.80 7.74 -1.39
C GLY A 36 25.43 6.90 -0.18
N SER A 37 25.25 7.54 0.98
CA SER A 37 24.66 6.90 2.15
C SER A 37 23.45 6.06 1.75
N ASN A 38 23.42 4.80 2.18
CA ASN A 38 22.25 3.93 2.02
C ASN A 38 21.07 4.40 2.87
N ILE A 39 21.29 5.35 3.78
CA ILE A 39 20.25 5.96 4.60
C ILE A 39 19.92 7.35 4.06
N ILE A 40 18.63 7.61 3.87
CA ILE A 40 18.05 8.87 3.43
C ILE A 40 17.14 9.39 4.54
N TYR A 41 17.38 10.62 4.99
CA TYR A 41 16.53 11.27 5.98
C TYR A 41 15.58 12.23 5.29
N ILE A 42 14.32 12.23 5.71
CA ILE A 42 13.27 13.11 5.19
C ILE A 42 12.77 13.96 6.35
N SER A 43 12.95 15.28 6.24
CA SER A 43 12.59 16.26 7.27
C SER A 43 11.68 17.38 6.77
N SER A 44 11.43 17.44 5.46
CA SER A 44 10.56 18.41 4.81
C SER A 44 9.74 17.81 3.67
N ALA A 45 8.78 18.59 3.16
CA ALA A 45 8.02 18.22 1.97
C ALA A 45 8.93 18.15 0.72
N GLU A 46 9.91 19.04 0.61
CA GLU A 46 10.87 19.07 -0.49
C GLU A 46 11.75 17.82 -0.53
N ASP A 47 12.14 17.30 0.64
CA ASP A 47 12.86 16.03 0.76
C ASP A 47 12.02 14.87 0.20
N LEU A 48 10.73 14.83 0.56
CA LEU A 48 9.80 13.80 0.12
C LEU A 48 9.51 13.88 -1.39
N ILE A 49 9.35 15.10 -1.93
CA ILE A 49 9.22 15.33 -3.39
C ILE A 49 10.49 14.88 -4.11
N SER A 50 11.66 15.17 -3.54
CA SER A 50 12.95 14.76 -4.10
C SER A 50 13.10 13.24 -4.10
N LEU A 51 12.60 12.55 -3.07
CA LEU A 51 12.53 11.10 -3.04
C LEU A 51 11.64 10.56 -4.17
N ALA A 52 10.43 11.11 -4.34
CA ALA A 52 9.51 10.68 -5.39
C ALA A 52 10.14 10.80 -6.79
N LYS A 53 10.82 11.92 -7.08
CA LYS A 53 11.52 12.14 -8.36
C LYS A 53 12.64 11.12 -8.61
N LYS A 54 13.41 10.76 -7.58
CA LYS A 54 14.52 9.79 -7.67
C LYS A 54 14.02 8.34 -7.81
N CYS A 55 12.83 8.05 -7.30
CA CYS A 55 12.15 6.75 -7.42
C CYS A 55 11.48 6.53 -8.78
N SER A 56 11.89 7.26 -9.83
CA SER A 56 11.43 7.06 -11.20
C SER A 56 12.06 5.84 -11.88
N LEU A 57 13.21 5.37 -11.39
CA LEU A 57 13.87 4.13 -11.82
C LEU A 57 13.65 3.03 -10.77
N ASP A 58 13.30 1.84 -11.23
CA ASP A 58 12.95 0.67 -10.40
C ASP A 58 14.09 0.16 -9.52
N ILE A 59 15.34 0.43 -9.87
CA ILE A 59 16.50 -0.04 -9.12
C ILE A 59 16.95 0.97 -8.04
N TRP A 60 16.64 2.27 -8.19
CA TRP A 60 17.30 3.31 -7.40
C TRP A 60 17.06 3.17 -5.89
N SER A 61 15.85 2.81 -5.47
CA SER A 61 15.50 2.70 -4.05
C SER A 61 15.91 1.38 -3.41
N ARG A 62 16.38 0.39 -4.20
CA ARG A 62 16.79 -0.93 -3.68
C ARG A 62 18.01 -0.80 -2.76
N GLY A 63 17.96 -1.48 -1.61
CA GLY A 63 19.01 -1.43 -0.59
C GLY A 63 19.08 -0.11 0.20
N LYS A 64 18.18 0.85 -0.08
CA LYS A 64 18.12 2.13 0.65
C LYS A 64 17.12 2.07 1.80
N THR A 65 17.44 2.79 2.87
CA THR A 65 16.56 3.01 4.03
C THR A 65 16.20 4.48 4.10
N VAL A 66 14.93 4.80 3.88
CA VAL A 66 14.34 6.12 4.05
C VAL A 66 13.78 6.22 5.47
N ILE A 67 14.11 7.30 6.18
CA ILE A 67 13.69 7.52 7.56
C ILE A 67 13.04 8.90 7.66
N LEU A 68 11.78 8.95 8.11
CA LEU A 68 11.13 10.22 8.46
C LEU A 68 11.70 10.74 9.78
N MET A 69 12.09 12.02 9.80
CA MET A 69 12.64 12.69 10.99
C MET A 69 11.58 13.50 11.75
N ASN A 70 10.45 13.79 11.11
CA ASN A 70 9.30 14.51 11.65
C ASN A 70 8.04 14.20 10.81
N SER A 71 6.88 14.70 11.26
CA SER A 71 5.68 14.70 10.42
C SER A 71 5.82 15.72 9.29
N ILE A 72 5.35 15.35 8.10
CA ILE A 72 5.41 16.14 6.87
C ILE A 72 4.00 16.60 6.50
N ASP A 73 3.81 17.88 6.25
CA ASP A 73 2.55 18.43 5.74
C ASP A 73 2.69 18.81 4.27
N LEU A 74 1.82 18.25 3.43
CA LEU A 74 1.76 18.48 1.98
C LEU A 74 0.60 19.41 1.59
N SER A 75 -0.09 20.01 2.56
CA SER A 75 -1.24 20.90 2.29
C SER A 75 -0.84 22.08 1.40
N GLY A 76 -1.47 22.20 0.23
CA GLY A 76 -1.15 23.24 -0.75
C GLY A 76 0.16 23.02 -1.52
N ILE A 77 0.81 21.87 -1.35
CA ILE A 77 2.05 21.50 -2.04
C ILE A 77 1.73 20.51 -3.16
N GLU A 78 2.22 20.78 -4.36
CA GLU A 78 2.13 19.82 -5.46
C GLU A 78 3.06 18.63 -5.19
N PHE A 79 2.44 17.47 -4.92
CA PHE A 79 3.12 16.21 -4.70
C PHE A 79 2.61 15.15 -5.68
N THR A 80 3.53 14.44 -6.31
CA THR A 80 3.23 13.24 -7.08
C THR A 80 3.67 12.00 -6.32
N SER A 81 2.91 10.92 -6.50
CA SER A 81 3.22 9.62 -5.89
C SER A 81 4.64 9.17 -6.15
N ILE A 82 5.19 8.42 -5.21
CA ILE A 82 6.46 7.73 -5.36
C ILE A 82 6.24 6.61 -6.39
N PRO A 83 6.82 6.69 -7.61
CA PRO A 83 6.44 5.78 -8.69
C PRO A 83 6.76 4.33 -8.38
N THR A 84 7.92 4.04 -7.80
CA THR A 84 8.27 2.68 -7.39
C THR A 84 9.25 2.67 -6.24
N PHE A 85 9.06 1.76 -5.28
CA PHE A 85 9.90 1.69 -4.09
C PHE A 85 10.32 0.26 -3.76
N GLY A 86 11.64 0.04 -3.71
CA GLY A 86 12.29 -1.24 -3.45
C GLY A 86 13.13 -1.30 -2.17
N GLY A 87 13.03 -0.28 -1.31
CA GLY A 87 13.84 -0.14 -0.10
C GLY A 87 13.06 -0.35 1.19
N ILE A 88 13.58 0.19 2.28
CA ILE A 88 12.89 0.31 3.57
C ILE A 88 12.43 1.76 3.73
N PHE A 89 11.16 2.00 4.01
CA PHE A 89 10.63 3.29 4.42
C PHE A 89 10.15 3.19 5.88
N ASP A 90 10.92 3.74 6.81
CA ASP A 90 10.60 3.81 8.22
C ASP A 90 9.99 5.17 8.56
N GLY A 91 8.66 5.19 8.74
CA GLY A 91 7.95 6.40 9.15
C GLY A 91 8.22 6.80 10.60
N GLN A 92 8.85 5.94 11.42
CA GLN A 92 9.12 6.16 12.85
C GLN A 92 7.87 6.53 13.71
N GLY A 93 6.67 6.34 13.20
CA GLY A 93 5.41 6.77 13.82
C GLY A 93 4.94 8.17 13.39
N TYR A 94 5.70 8.87 12.54
CA TYR A 94 5.32 10.18 12.01
C TYR A 94 4.21 10.09 10.95
N THR A 95 3.62 11.25 10.68
CA THR A 95 2.50 11.40 9.74
C THR A 95 2.94 12.16 8.50
N ILE A 96 2.51 11.70 7.33
CA ILE A 96 2.45 12.50 6.11
C ILE A 96 0.99 12.96 5.96
N SER A 97 0.72 14.26 6.13
CA SER A 97 -0.61 14.86 6.02
C SER A 97 -0.74 15.74 4.79
N GLY A 98 -1.97 16.17 4.48
CA GLY A 98 -2.23 17.06 3.35
C GLY A 98 -2.01 16.42 1.98
N LEU A 99 -1.87 15.09 1.91
CA LEU A 99 -1.68 14.38 0.65
C LEU A 99 -2.91 14.63 -0.25
N SER A 100 -2.68 15.07 -1.48
CA SER A 100 -3.74 15.29 -2.47
C SER A 100 -3.32 14.72 -3.81
N LEU A 101 -3.86 13.55 -4.15
CA LEU A 101 -3.61 12.84 -5.40
C LEU A 101 -4.88 12.83 -6.25
N THR A 102 -5.08 13.92 -7.00
CA THR A 102 -6.29 14.17 -7.82
C THR A 102 -5.99 14.26 -9.32
N GLY A 103 -4.73 14.11 -9.71
CA GLY A 103 -4.29 14.11 -11.10
C GLY A 103 -4.54 12.78 -11.83
N TYR A 104 -4.02 12.68 -13.05
CA TYR A 104 -4.06 11.44 -13.83
C TYR A 104 -3.12 10.39 -13.24
N GLY A 105 -3.63 9.18 -13.00
CA GLY A 105 -2.79 8.05 -12.59
C GLY A 105 -3.55 6.79 -12.19
N SER A 106 -2.94 5.64 -12.52
CA SER A 106 -3.33 4.30 -12.09
C SER A 106 -2.14 3.36 -12.36
N PRO A 107 -1.59 2.64 -11.36
CA PRO A 107 -1.98 2.63 -9.94
C PRO A 107 -1.67 3.92 -9.18
N GLN A 108 -2.50 4.26 -8.19
CA GLN A 108 -2.34 5.46 -7.36
C GLN A 108 -2.28 5.12 -5.87
N GLY A 109 -1.40 5.80 -5.15
CA GLY A 109 -1.26 5.82 -3.69
C GLY A 109 -0.04 6.66 -3.30
N LEU A 110 0.34 6.74 -2.01
CA LEU A 110 1.62 7.39 -1.66
C LEU A 110 2.78 6.75 -2.45
N PHE A 111 2.74 5.42 -2.59
CA PHE A 111 3.56 4.63 -3.48
C PHE A 111 2.69 4.05 -4.61
N CYS A 112 3.05 4.24 -5.88
CA CYS A 112 2.34 3.54 -6.96
C CYS A 112 2.64 2.04 -6.91
N TYR A 113 3.92 1.68 -6.77
CA TYR A 113 4.38 0.29 -6.67
C TYR A 113 5.33 0.10 -5.48
N ILE A 114 5.00 -0.86 -4.61
CA ILE A 114 5.92 -1.39 -3.61
C ILE A 114 6.45 -2.72 -4.14
N GLN A 115 7.77 -2.80 -4.35
CA GLN A 115 8.42 -3.96 -4.93
C GLN A 115 8.52 -5.12 -3.94
N GLU A 116 8.75 -6.32 -4.46
CA GLU A 116 9.09 -7.48 -3.65
C GLU A 116 10.33 -7.20 -2.77
N GLY A 117 10.26 -7.60 -1.50
CA GLY A 117 11.31 -7.37 -0.52
C GLY A 117 11.36 -5.96 0.07
N ALA A 118 10.60 -4.99 -0.46
CA ALA A 118 10.48 -3.67 0.13
C ALA A 118 9.66 -3.70 1.43
N LEU A 119 9.94 -2.77 2.34
CA LEU A 119 9.27 -2.66 3.63
C LEU A 119 8.85 -1.21 3.90
N ILE A 120 7.55 -0.96 3.99
CA ILE A 120 6.98 0.30 4.47
C ILE A 120 6.46 0.06 5.88
N LYS A 121 6.95 0.81 6.87
CA LYS A 121 6.53 0.60 8.25
C LYS A 121 6.33 1.86 9.08
N LYS A 122 5.47 1.75 10.09
CA LYS A 122 5.25 2.78 11.13
C LYS A 122 4.93 4.16 10.54
N LEU A 123 4.03 4.20 9.57
CA LEU A 123 3.70 5.42 8.83
C LEU A 123 2.21 5.71 8.94
N THR A 124 1.85 6.94 9.27
CA THR A 124 0.48 7.44 9.09
C THR A 124 0.41 8.31 7.84
N VAL A 125 -0.52 8.03 6.94
CA VAL A 125 -0.80 8.83 5.74
C VAL A 125 -2.20 9.43 5.88
N LYS A 126 -2.31 10.75 5.71
CA LYS A 126 -3.59 11.46 5.72
C LYS A 126 -3.78 12.27 4.46
N GLY A 127 -4.92 12.10 3.79
CA GLY A 127 -5.21 12.88 2.59
C GLY A 127 -6.32 12.34 1.70
N ILE A 128 -6.35 12.84 0.47
CA ILE A 128 -7.34 12.55 -0.55
C ILE A 128 -6.63 11.85 -1.72
N VAL A 129 -7.11 10.67 -2.11
CA VAL A 129 -6.62 9.89 -3.24
C VAL A 129 -7.79 9.63 -4.18
N THR A 130 -8.00 10.55 -5.12
CA THR A 130 -9.14 10.52 -6.05
C THR A 130 -8.64 10.83 -7.47
N PRO A 131 -7.81 9.96 -8.06
CA PRO A 131 -7.24 10.19 -9.38
C PRO A 131 -8.32 10.26 -10.45
N VAL A 132 -7.98 10.93 -11.56
CA VAL A 132 -8.81 10.98 -12.78
C VAL A 132 -8.20 10.10 -13.88
N GLY A 133 -8.96 9.84 -14.94
CA GLY A 133 -8.54 8.95 -16.03
C GLY A 133 -9.02 7.52 -15.80
N THR A 134 -8.13 6.53 -15.93
CA THR A 134 -8.51 5.11 -15.78
C THR A 134 -8.89 4.74 -14.35
N LYS A 135 -8.26 5.35 -13.34
CA LYS A 135 -8.59 5.24 -11.89
C LYS A 135 -8.88 3.81 -11.38
N SER A 136 -8.34 2.80 -12.06
CA SER A 136 -8.66 1.39 -11.82
C SER A 136 -8.04 0.87 -10.53
N ILE A 137 -6.79 1.23 -10.21
CA ILE A 137 -6.09 0.70 -9.04
C ILE A 137 -5.74 1.85 -8.11
N VAL A 138 -6.40 1.91 -6.95
CA VAL A 138 -6.21 3.01 -5.99
C VAL A 138 -6.08 2.47 -4.58
N GLY A 139 -5.03 2.88 -3.88
CA GLY A 139 -4.94 2.71 -2.44
C GLY A 139 -4.30 3.86 -1.72
N GLY A 140 -4.57 3.96 -0.42
CA GLY A 140 -4.12 5.10 0.39
C GLY A 140 -2.61 5.13 0.59
N VAL A 141 -2.00 3.96 0.81
CA VAL A 141 -0.53 3.82 0.96
C VAL A 141 0.09 3.33 -0.34
N ALA A 142 -0.49 2.30 -0.96
CA ALA A 142 0.04 1.67 -2.16
C ALA A 142 -1.03 1.54 -3.24
N GLY A 143 -0.68 1.78 -4.51
CA GLY A 143 -1.50 1.30 -5.62
C GLY A 143 -1.40 -0.23 -5.72
N ASN A 144 -0.19 -0.72 -5.93
CA ASN A 144 0.12 -2.15 -6.02
C ASN A 144 1.22 -2.53 -5.02
N ASN A 145 0.94 -3.51 -4.16
CA ASN A 145 1.86 -4.01 -3.16
C ASN A 145 2.36 -5.43 -3.48
N SER A 146 3.66 -5.58 -3.72
CA SER A 146 4.37 -6.86 -3.75
C SER A 146 5.33 -7.05 -2.57
N GLY A 147 5.46 -6.03 -1.70
CA GLY A 147 6.34 -6.05 -0.53
C GLY A 147 5.57 -6.15 0.78
N THR A 148 6.15 -5.61 1.85
CA THR A 148 5.53 -5.58 3.19
C THR A 148 5.08 -4.17 3.57
N ILE A 149 3.81 -4.01 3.93
CA ILE A 149 3.27 -2.83 4.59
C ILE A 149 2.92 -3.23 6.02
N GLN A 150 3.53 -2.57 7.01
CA GLN A 150 3.44 -2.98 8.40
C GLN A 150 3.26 -1.80 9.37
N ASN A 151 2.30 -1.91 10.30
CA ASN A 151 2.05 -0.84 11.29
C ASN A 151 1.76 0.51 10.62
N CYS A 152 1.03 0.51 9.51
CA CYS A 152 0.69 1.72 8.77
C CYS A 152 -0.78 2.08 8.96
N ILE A 153 -1.07 3.38 8.91
CA ILE A 153 -2.42 3.91 9.04
C ILE A 153 -2.71 4.78 7.83
N PHE A 154 -3.84 4.57 7.18
CA PHE A 154 -4.40 5.54 6.25
C PHE A 154 -5.63 6.20 6.88
N ASN A 155 -5.73 7.53 6.76
CA ASN A 155 -6.92 8.27 7.16
C ASN A 155 -7.27 9.32 6.11
N GLY A 156 -8.40 9.14 5.43
CA GLY A 156 -8.84 10.11 4.46
C GLY A 156 -9.88 9.59 3.48
N VAL A 157 -9.88 10.13 2.27
CA VAL A 157 -10.86 9.82 1.23
C VAL A 157 -10.17 9.14 0.06
N ILE A 158 -10.69 7.99 -0.35
CA ILE A 158 -10.24 7.27 -1.54
C ILE A 158 -11.41 7.15 -2.51
N ARG A 159 -11.17 7.42 -3.80
CA ARG A 159 -12.12 7.20 -4.89
C ARG A 159 -11.42 6.64 -6.12
N GLY A 160 -11.99 5.61 -6.73
CA GLY A 160 -11.59 5.08 -8.03
C GLY A 160 -12.66 4.12 -8.57
N ASP A 161 -12.30 3.27 -9.54
CA ASP A 161 -13.29 2.43 -10.24
C ASP A 161 -13.21 0.95 -9.86
N GLU A 162 -12.05 0.28 -9.99
CA GLU A 162 -12.04 -1.20 -10.03
C GLU A 162 -11.41 -1.94 -8.84
N TYR A 163 -10.33 -1.42 -8.25
CA TYR A 163 -9.56 -2.09 -7.21
C TYR A 163 -9.17 -1.07 -6.16
N ILE A 164 -10.06 -0.88 -5.19
CA ILE A 164 -10.00 0.23 -4.24
C ILE A 164 -9.75 -0.31 -2.84
N GLY A 165 -8.64 0.07 -2.23
CA GLY A 165 -8.28 -0.37 -0.89
C GLY A 165 -7.72 0.72 0.01
N GLY A 166 -8.15 0.73 1.26
CA GLY A 166 -7.67 1.71 2.24
C GLY A 166 -6.14 1.77 2.40
N ILE A 167 -5.48 0.60 2.35
CA ILE A 167 -4.02 0.49 2.38
C ILE A 167 -3.47 0.28 0.96
N ALA A 168 -3.96 -0.74 0.24
CA ALA A 168 -3.45 -1.09 -1.07
C ALA A 168 -4.59 -1.31 -2.08
N GLY A 169 -4.50 -0.81 -3.31
CA GLY A 169 -5.46 -1.17 -4.35
C GLY A 169 -5.42 -2.68 -4.65
N ILE A 170 -4.22 -3.18 -4.96
CA ILE A 170 -3.96 -4.62 -5.12
C ILE A 170 -2.83 -5.06 -4.19
N ASN A 171 -3.08 -6.11 -3.41
CA ASN A 171 -2.07 -6.85 -2.66
C ASN A 171 -1.70 -8.14 -3.41
N GLN A 172 -0.54 -8.15 -4.06
CA GLN A 172 -0.06 -9.24 -4.90
C GLN A 172 0.27 -10.50 -4.07
N ALA A 173 0.47 -11.64 -4.74
CA ALA A 173 0.71 -12.93 -4.08
C ALA A 173 1.87 -12.92 -3.06
N LYS A 174 2.91 -12.10 -3.32
CA LYS A 174 4.06 -11.92 -2.40
C LYS A 174 3.88 -10.78 -1.39
N GLY A 175 2.80 -10.01 -1.54
CA GLY A 175 2.47 -8.87 -0.71
C GLY A 175 1.96 -9.26 0.68
N LEU A 176 2.49 -8.59 1.69
CA LEU A 176 2.06 -8.70 3.08
C LEU A 176 1.55 -7.35 3.58
N ILE A 177 0.31 -7.31 4.05
CA ILE A 177 -0.25 -6.19 4.81
C ILE A 177 -0.46 -6.68 6.25
N SER A 178 0.21 -6.06 7.22
CA SER A 178 0.18 -6.53 8.61
C SER A 178 0.00 -5.39 9.61
N ASN A 179 -0.89 -5.59 10.58
CA ASN A 179 -1.17 -4.63 11.65
C ASN A 179 -1.43 -3.21 11.13
N CYS A 180 -2.21 -3.10 10.06
CA CYS A 180 -2.55 -1.81 9.45
C CYS A 180 -3.98 -1.39 9.82
N SER A 181 -4.26 -0.09 9.79
CA SER A 181 -5.60 0.42 10.06
C SER A 181 -6.02 1.51 9.08
N VAL A 182 -7.31 1.51 8.73
CA VAL A 182 -7.87 2.48 7.79
C VAL A 182 -9.03 3.21 8.45
N GLN A 183 -9.09 4.53 8.25
CA GLN A 183 -10.15 5.42 8.68
C GLN A 183 -10.56 6.36 7.53
N GLY A 184 -11.77 6.89 7.58
CA GLY A 184 -12.29 7.80 6.56
C GLY A 184 -13.29 7.11 5.63
N ILE A 185 -13.20 7.37 4.33
CA ILE A 185 -14.18 6.92 3.33
C ILE A 185 -13.44 6.31 2.13
N ALA A 186 -13.90 5.16 1.67
CA ALA A 186 -13.49 4.60 0.38
C ALA A 186 -14.71 4.40 -0.52
N TYR A 187 -14.57 4.82 -1.78
CA TYR A 187 -15.57 4.66 -2.81
C TYR A 187 -15.00 4.00 -4.07
N GLY A 188 -15.72 3.04 -4.63
CA GLY A 188 -15.46 2.51 -5.96
C GLY A 188 -16.60 1.66 -6.52
N GLU A 189 -16.45 1.26 -7.78
CA GLU A 189 -17.47 0.51 -8.53
C GLU A 189 -17.25 -1.00 -8.37
N HIS A 190 -16.02 -1.50 -8.51
CA HIS A 190 -15.69 -2.91 -8.35
C HIS A 190 -14.61 -3.11 -7.27
N ASN A 191 -14.58 -4.32 -6.68
CA ASN A 191 -13.59 -4.79 -5.71
C ASN A 191 -13.13 -3.72 -4.71
N VAL A 192 -14.07 -3.25 -3.88
CA VAL A 192 -13.80 -2.22 -2.88
C VAL A 192 -13.62 -2.87 -1.52
N GLY A 193 -12.41 -2.76 -0.97
CA GLY A 193 -12.07 -3.32 0.32
C GLY A 193 -11.61 -2.27 1.33
N GLY A 194 -11.95 -2.47 2.60
CA GLY A 194 -11.49 -1.59 3.66
C GLY A 194 -9.95 -1.52 3.80
N ILE A 195 -9.25 -2.63 3.56
CA ILE A 195 -7.77 -2.71 3.60
C ILE A 195 -7.19 -2.85 2.19
N ALA A 196 -7.69 -3.78 1.38
CA ALA A 196 -7.22 -4.00 0.02
C ALA A 196 -8.38 -4.16 -0.96
N GLY A 197 -8.33 -3.58 -2.16
CA GLY A 197 -9.37 -3.84 -3.17
C GLY A 197 -9.35 -5.31 -3.58
N GLU A 198 -8.19 -5.76 -4.04
CA GLU A 198 -7.93 -7.15 -4.39
C GLU A 198 -6.78 -7.74 -3.57
N ASN A 199 -6.98 -8.94 -3.01
CA ASN A 199 -5.97 -9.63 -2.20
C ASN A 199 -5.63 -11.04 -2.72
N PHE A 200 -4.46 -11.17 -3.33
CA PHE A 200 -3.78 -12.43 -3.66
C PHE A 200 -2.77 -12.87 -2.60
N GLY A 201 -2.26 -11.92 -1.81
CA GLY A 201 -1.24 -12.14 -0.79
C GLY A 201 -1.82 -12.43 0.59
N THR A 202 -1.21 -11.84 1.61
CA THR A 202 -1.59 -12.04 3.01
C THR A 202 -1.95 -10.73 3.69
N ILE A 203 -3.13 -10.69 4.35
CA ILE A 203 -3.58 -9.61 5.22
C ILE A 203 -3.73 -10.16 6.64
N LEU A 204 -2.99 -9.57 7.59
CA LEU A 204 -2.94 -10.01 8.98
C LEU A 204 -3.22 -8.85 9.93
N LEU A 205 -3.97 -9.13 11.00
CA LEU A 205 -4.09 -8.23 12.15
C LEU A 205 -4.55 -6.81 11.79
N SER A 206 -5.25 -6.65 10.67
CA SER A 206 -5.57 -5.33 10.13
C SER A 206 -7.01 -4.94 10.42
N THR A 207 -7.25 -3.65 10.64
CA THR A 207 -8.55 -3.14 11.08
C THR A 207 -9.09 -2.08 10.13
N ASN A 208 -10.21 -2.37 9.48
CA ASN A 208 -10.98 -1.35 8.79
C ASN A 208 -11.91 -0.62 9.77
N LYS A 209 -11.83 0.71 9.79
CA LYS A 209 -12.78 1.61 10.45
C LYS A 209 -13.39 2.63 9.48
N ALA A 210 -13.03 2.56 8.20
CA ALA A 210 -13.55 3.45 7.18
C ALA A 210 -14.93 3.00 6.70
N SER A 211 -15.71 3.97 6.25
CA SER A 211 -16.98 3.72 5.58
C SER A 211 -16.72 3.33 4.12
N ILE A 212 -17.25 2.18 3.70
CA ILE A 212 -16.99 1.63 2.36
C ILE A 212 -18.28 1.67 1.54
N ASN A 213 -18.30 2.46 0.46
CA ASN A 213 -19.45 2.59 -0.43
C ASN A 213 -20.79 2.91 0.26
N THR A 214 -20.77 3.59 1.42
CA THR A 214 -22.00 3.91 2.18
C THR A 214 -22.71 5.17 1.72
N THR A 215 -22.06 6.00 0.90
CA THR A 215 -22.68 7.15 0.27
C THR A 215 -23.17 6.72 -1.11
N VAL A 216 -24.49 6.73 -1.30
CA VAL A 216 -25.09 6.61 -2.63
C VAL A 216 -24.58 7.79 -3.44
N GLU A 217 -24.00 7.56 -4.61
CA GLU A 217 -23.88 8.63 -5.59
C GLU A 217 -25.30 9.12 -5.90
N GLU A 218 -25.64 10.34 -5.49
CA GLU A 218 -26.58 11.09 -6.31
C GLU A 218 -25.87 11.29 -7.65
N SER A 219 -26.24 10.46 -8.61
CA SER A 219 -26.09 10.85 -10.00
C SER A 219 -26.88 12.15 -10.11
N THR A 220 -26.18 13.28 -10.15
CA THR A 220 -26.81 14.57 -10.40
C THR A 220 -27.26 14.57 -11.84
N PHE A 221 -28.40 13.92 -12.11
CA PHE A 221 -29.10 14.02 -13.38
C PHE A 221 -29.52 15.49 -13.50
N ASN A 222 -28.83 16.24 -14.34
CA ASN A 222 -29.27 17.60 -14.64
C ASN A 222 -30.52 17.49 -15.53
N LEU A 223 -31.42 18.48 -15.46
CA LEU A 223 -32.60 18.48 -16.34
C LEU A 223 -32.24 18.49 -17.84
N GLU A 224 -31.01 18.89 -18.19
CA GLU A 224 -30.46 18.81 -19.55
C GLU A 224 -30.19 17.37 -20.00
N ASP A 225 -29.88 16.43 -19.09
CA ASP A 225 -29.72 15.01 -19.41
C ASP A 225 -31.05 14.38 -19.83
N ILE A 226 -32.17 14.89 -19.30
CA ILE A 226 -33.53 14.45 -19.65
C ILE A 226 -33.85 14.81 -21.11
N SER A 227 -33.31 15.93 -21.62
CA SER A 227 -33.56 16.38 -22.99
C SER A 227 -32.92 15.50 -24.06
N ASN A 228 -31.93 14.67 -23.68
CA ASN A 228 -31.24 13.71 -24.54
C ASN A 228 -31.62 12.25 -24.24
N ILE A 229 -32.63 12.00 -23.39
CA ILE A 229 -33.14 10.65 -23.18
C ILE A 229 -33.86 10.21 -24.45
N ASN A 230 -33.19 9.39 -25.26
CA ASN A 230 -33.85 8.65 -26.31
C ASN A 230 -34.78 7.63 -25.64
N ILE A 231 -36.10 7.84 -25.75
CA ILE A 231 -37.14 6.98 -25.15
C ILE A 231 -37.03 5.54 -25.66
N GLU A 232 -36.49 5.31 -26.87
CA GLU A 232 -36.21 3.97 -27.41
C GLU A 232 -35.04 3.26 -26.70
N LYS A 233 -34.13 4.02 -26.07
CA LYS A 233 -33.04 3.48 -25.25
C LYS A 233 -33.52 3.13 -23.84
N LEU A 234 -34.63 3.74 -23.40
CA LEU A 234 -35.28 3.46 -22.12
C LEU A 234 -35.95 2.07 -22.10
N SER A 235 -36.52 1.65 -23.23
CA SER A 235 -37.06 0.30 -23.42
C SER A 235 -35.98 -0.77 -23.68
N SER A 236 -34.72 -0.35 -23.91
CA SER A 236 -33.57 -1.24 -24.02
C SER A 236 -32.72 -1.34 -22.75
N PHE A 237 -33.11 -0.69 -21.64
CA PHE A 237 -32.44 -0.90 -20.35
C PHE A 237 -32.58 -2.37 -19.97
N SER A 238 -31.46 -3.06 -19.90
CA SER A 238 -31.39 -4.39 -19.32
C SER A 238 -30.91 -4.28 -17.88
N THR A 239 -31.00 -5.35 -17.10
CA THR A 239 -30.41 -5.40 -15.75
C THR A 239 -28.90 -5.12 -15.72
N ALA A 240 -28.22 -5.06 -16.88
CA ALA A 240 -26.81 -4.73 -17.00
C ALA A 240 -26.50 -3.22 -16.94
N ASP A 241 -27.51 -2.34 -17.06
CA ASP A 241 -27.36 -0.87 -17.05
C ASP A 241 -27.52 -0.24 -15.64
N ILE A 242 -27.68 -1.09 -14.62
CA ILE A 242 -27.60 -0.70 -13.21
C ILE A 242 -26.12 -0.50 -12.89
N VAL A 243 -25.73 0.57 -12.18
CA VAL A 243 -24.35 0.73 -11.68
C VAL A 243 -23.98 -0.55 -10.94
N ASN A 244 -23.14 -1.38 -11.57
CA ASN A 244 -22.84 -2.73 -11.09
C ASN A 244 -21.80 -2.63 -10.00
N ILE A 245 -22.18 -2.11 -8.83
CA ILE A 245 -21.28 -2.14 -7.69
C ILE A 245 -21.14 -3.61 -7.26
N SER A 246 -19.97 -4.20 -7.50
CA SER A 246 -19.70 -5.61 -7.20
C SER A 246 -18.54 -5.74 -6.22
N ASP A 247 -18.61 -6.76 -5.37
CA ASP A 247 -17.49 -7.20 -4.53
C ASP A 247 -17.00 -6.13 -3.54
N ILE A 248 -17.90 -5.67 -2.68
CA ILE A 248 -17.59 -4.78 -1.56
C ILE A 248 -17.34 -5.62 -0.30
N GLY A 249 -16.20 -5.42 0.36
CA GLY A 249 -15.89 -6.11 1.59
C GLY A 249 -15.22 -5.25 2.65
N GLY A 250 -15.50 -5.55 3.92
CA GLY A 250 -14.96 -4.78 5.04
C GLY A 250 -13.43 -4.87 5.18
N ILE A 251 -12.78 -5.92 4.66
CA ILE A 251 -11.32 -6.07 4.66
C ILE A 251 -10.76 -6.09 3.23
N ALA A 252 -11.29 -6.97 2.38
CA ALA A 252 -10.96 -7.01 0.97
C ALA A 252 -12.23 -7.08 0.12
N GLY A 253 -12.23 -6.46 -1.06
CA GLY A 253 -13.33 -6.58 -2.02
C GLY A 253 -13.36 -7.98 -2.63
N PHE A 254 -12.22 -8.39 -3.21
CA PHE A 254 -11.97 -9.76 -3.64
C PHE A 254 -10.75 -10.34 -2.94
N SER A 255 -10.79 -11.63 -2.59
CA SER A 255 -9.61 -12.31 -2.08
C SER A 255 -9.51 -13.77 -2.49
N SER A 256 -8.35 -14.14 -3.01
CA SER A 256 -7.89 -15.53 -3.20
C SER A 256 -6.69 -15.88 -2.31
N GLY A 257 -6.16 -14.90 -1.58
CA GLY A 257 -5.09 -15.05 -0.59
C GLY A 257 -5.57 -15.29 0.83
N ILE A 258 -4.71 -14.98 1.81
CA ILE A 258 -4.97 -15.18 3.24
C ILE A 258 -5.48 -13.88 3.86
N ILE A 259 -6.60 -13.96 4.59
CA ILE A 259 -7.08 -12.92 5.50
C ILE A 259 -7.24 -13.57 6.87
N GLN A 260 -6.47 -13.13 7.85
CA GLN A 260 -6.49 -13.73 9.19
C GLN A 260 -6.40 -12.67 10.29
N SER A 261 -7.18 -12.86 11.35
CA SER A 261 -7.22 -12.00 12.54
C SER A 261 -7.47 -10.52 12.22
N CYS A 262 -8.22 -10.25 11.15
CA CYS A 262 -8.62 -8.90 10.75
C CYS A 262 -9.99 -8.56 11.33
N SER A 263 -10.25 -7.26 11.52
CA SER A 263 -11.51 -6.77 12.07
C SER A 263 -12.07 -5.65 11.20
N ASN A 264 -13.37 -5.70 10.92
CA ASN A 264 -14.10 -4.58 10.35
C ASN A 264 -15.00 -3.96 11.43
N SER A 265 -14.82 -2.68 11.70
CA SER A 265 -15.75 -1.87 12.49
C SER A 265 -16.21 -0.62 11.73
N GLY A 266 -15.87 -0.52 10.44
CA GLY A 266 -16.40 0.48 9.51
C GLY A 266 -17.81 0.10 9.05
N THR A 267 -18.51 1.10 8.51
CA THR A 267 -19.88 0.97 7.98
C THR A 267 -19.88 0.64 6.50
#